data_AF-A0A9P7K3J5-F1
#
_entry.id   AF-A0A9P7K3J5-F1
#
_cell.length_a   1.000
_cell.length_b   1.000
_cell.length_c   1.000
_cell.angle_alpha   90.00
_cell.angle_beta   90.00
_cell.angle_gamma   90.00
#
_symmetry.space_group_name_H-M   'P 1'
#
loop_
_entity.id
_entity.type
_entity.pdbx_description
1 polymer ?
#
loop_
_entity_poly.entity_id
_entity_poly.type
_entity_poly.pdbx_seq_one_letter_code
_entity_poly.pdbx_strand_id
1 'polypeptide(L)'
;MIKVSITSKQGIYDLGIKVVGDSPFTMMVKLCIRLALMQSLYTDDSSFWGLVDQKLTLIRSMASGDQDKISRALSAYLECDRTKYSARSEAYTIPELGDAWQQDVDDVIDGLSSQPPASPPMSIAAST
;
A
#
# COMPACT_ATOMS: atom_id res chain seq x y z
N MET A 1 -4.29 7.50 12.70
CA MET A 1 -5.07 7.14 11.49
C MET A 1 -5.49 5.67 11.47
N ILE A 2 -4.58 4.70 11.62
CA ILE A 2 -4.91 3.26 11.56
C ILE A 2 -5.88 2.83 12.69
N LYS A 3 -5.65 3.29 13.93
CA LYS A 3 -6.59 3.08 15.06
C LYS A 3 -8.03 3.50 14.74
N VAL A 4 -8.19 4.69 14.16
CA VAL A 4 -9.49 5.24 13.76
C VAL A 4 -10.11 4.43 12.63
N SER A 5 -9.31 3.99 11.64
CA SER A 5 -9.78 3.11 10.56
C SER A 5 -10.37 1.79 11.09
N ILE A 6 -9.69 1.18 12.06
CA ILE A 6 -10.11 -0.07 12.69
C ILE A 6 -11.40 0.14 13.48
N THR A 7 -11.47 1.20 14.30
CA THR A 7 -12.66 1.52 15.11
C THR A 7 -13.85 1.92 14.23
N SER A 8 -13.63 2.64 13.14
CA SER A 8 -14.67 3.11 12.23
C SER A 8 -15.04 2.09 11.14
N LYS A 9 -14.38 0.93 11.10
CA LYS A 9 -14.55 -0.10 10.04
C LYS A 9 -14.42 0.50 8.63
N GLN A 10 -13.43 1.36 8.45
CA GLN A 10 -13.20 2.05 7.18
C GLN A 10 -12.49 1.09 6.21
N GLY A 11 -12.91 1.09 4.93
CA GLY A 11 -12.28 0.26 3.91
C GLY A 11 -10.84 0.71 3.64
N ILE A 12 -9.98 -0.24 3.27
CA ILE A 12 -8.55 0.03 3.07
C ILE A 12 -8.25 1.11 2.02
N TYR A 13 -9.12 1.26 1.01
CA TYR A 13 -8.99 2.28 -0.02
C TYR A 13 -9.18 3.69 0.57
N ASP A 14 -10.23 3.90 1.35
CA ASP A 14 -10.50 5.18 1.98
C ASP A 14 -9.46 5.52 3.07
N LEU A 15 -8.87 4.50 3.71
CA LEU A 15 -7.70 4.69 4.59
C LEU A 15 -6.48 5.11 3.77
N GLY A 16 -6.24 4.44 2.64
CA GLY A 16 -5.16 4.74 1.71
C GLY A 16 -5.18 6.18 1.25
N ILE A 17 -6.34 6.68 0.79
CA ILE A 17 -6.52 8.09 0.39
C ILE A 17 -6.14 9.04 1.54
N LYS A 18 -6.56 8.74 2.78
CA LYS A 18 -6.21 9.57 3.95
C LYS A 18 -4.72 9.52 4.31
N VAL A 19 -4.05 8.39 4.07
CA VAL A 19 -2.62 8.21 4.32
C VAL A 19 -1.78 8.93 3.27
N VAL A 20 -2.20 8.86 2.00
CA VAL A 20 -1.53 9.53 0.89
C VAL A 20 -1.78 11.04 0.92
N GLY A 21 -2.95 11.49 1.41
CA GLY A 21 -3.26 12.91 1.53
C GLY A 21 -3.22 13.62 0.18
N ASP A 22 -2.57 14.79 0.13
CA ASP A 22 -2.39 15.60 -1.10
C ASP A 22 -1.18 15.15 -1.94
N SER A 23 -0.64 13.98 -1.66
CA SER A 23 0.51 13.48 -2.39
C SER A 23 0.13 13.09 -3.83
N PRO A 24 1.03 13.26 -4.82
CA PRO A 24 0.75 12.89 -6.21
C PRO A 24 0.67 11.37 -6.44
N PHE A 25 0.77 10.54 -5.40
CA PHE A 25 0.75 9.10 -5.56
C PHE A 25 -0.66 8.58 -5.86
N THR A 26 -0.81 7.86 -6.98
CA THR A 26 -1.98 7.01 -7.19
C THR A 26 -1.96 5.85 -6.20
N MET A 27 -3.12 5.61 -5.57
CA MET A 27 -3.34 4.46 -4.70
C MET A 27 -3.30 3.16 -5.52
N MET A 28 -2.21 2.39 -5.38
CA MET A 28 -2.01 1.12 -6.07
C MET A 28 -2.38 -0.09 -5.21
N VAL A 29 -2.68 -1.22 -5.86
CA VAL A 29 -2.94 -2.51 -5.19
C VAL A 29 -1.81 -2.90 -4.23
N LYS A 30 -0.55 -2.73 -4.65
CA LYS A 30 0.63 -3.04 -3.81
C LYS A 30 0.64 -2.24 -2.49
N LEU A 31 0.26 -0.96 -2.53
CA LEU A 31 0.18 -0.12 -1.34
C LEU A 31 -0.97 -0.54 -0.43
N CYS A 32 -2.14 -0.82 -1.01
CA CYS A 32 -3.30 -1.33 -0.25
C CYS A 32 -3.01 -2.66 0.44
N ILE A 33 -2.29 -3.57 -0.21
CA ILE A 33 -1.85 -4.84 0.37
C ILE A 33 -1.00 -4.60 1.64
N ARG A 34 0.01 -3.71 1.55
CA ARG A 34 0.88 -3.36 2.68
C ARG A 34 0.08 -2.74 3.82
N LEU A 35 -0.82 -1.82 3.50
CA LEU A 35 -1.70 -1.19 4.49
C LEU A 35 -2.63 -2.22 5.14
N ALA A 36 -3.18 -3.17 4.39
CA ALA A 36 -4.06 -4.22 4.92
C ALA A 36 -3.32 -5.12 5.92
N LEU A 37 -2.08 -5.50 5.60
CA LEU A 37 -1.21 -6.21 6.54
C LEU A 37 -0.99 -5.40 7.82
N MET A 38 -0.59 -4.13 7.70
CA MET A 38 -0.37 -3.24 8.85
C MET A 38 -1.64 -3.07 9.69
N GLN A 39 -2.80 -2.91 9.05
CA GLN A 39 -4.08 -2.78 9.74
C GLN A 39 -4.45 -4.07 10.50
N SER A 40 -4.12 -5.24 9.95
CA SER A 40 -4.39 -6.53 10.60
C SER A 40 -3.53 -6.78 11.85
N LEU A 41 -2.37 -6.14 11.94
CA LEU A 41 -1.38 -6.31 13.02
C LEU A 41 -1.33 -5.11 13.97
N TYR A 42 -2.19 -4.11 13.77
CA TYR A 42 -2.13 -2.87 14.53
C TYR A 42 -2.35 -3.11 16.03
N THR A 43 -1.40 -2.66 16.83
CA THR A 43 -1.49 -2.51 18.27
C THR A 43 -1.17 -1.05 18.62
N ASP A 44 -1.69 -0.56 19.76
CA ASP A 44 -1.49 0.83 20.20
C ASP A 44 -0.19 1.03 21.00
N ASP A 45 0.76 0.12 20.83
CA ASP A 45 2.01 0.05 21.58
C ASP A 45 3.23 -0.08 20.66
N SER A 46 4.42 -0.09 21.26
CA SER A 46 5.69 -0.20 20.52
C SER A 46 5.90 -1.56 19.87
N SER A 47 5.07 -2.57 20.17
CA SER A 47 5.21 -3.91 19.59
C SER A 47 4.76 -3.99 18.14
N PHE A 48 3.98 -3.01 17.66
CA PHE A 48 3.43 -2.96 16.31
C PHE A 48 4.48 -3.25 15.22
N TRP A 49 5.60 -2.53 15.22
CA TRP A 49 6.65 -2.71 14.21
C TRP A 49 7.33 -4.08 14.32
N GLY A 50 7.47 -4.61 15.53
CA GLY A 50 7.98 -5.96 15.76
C GLY A 50 7.04 -7.04 15.23
N LEU A 51 5.73 -6.87 15.38
CA LEU A 51 4.72 -7.79 14.83
C LEU A 51 4.71 -7.75 13.30
N VAL A 52 4.84 -6.57 12.70
CA VAL A 52 4.95 -6.43 11.24
C VAL A 52 6.19 -7.16 10.73
N ASP A 53 7.35 -6.93 11.34
CA ASP A 53 8.60 -7.57 10.94
C ASP A 53 8.56 -9.10 11.09
N GLN A 54 8.07 -9.60 12.23
CA GLN A 54 7.86 -11.03 12.45
C GLN A 54 6.95 -11.65 11.38
N LYS A 55 5.89 -10.94 10.99
CA LYS A 55 4.95 -11.45 10.00
C LYS A 55 5.55 -11.47 8.59
N LEU A 56 6.30 -10.44 8.21
CA LEU A 56 7.03 -10.40 6.93
C LEU A 56 8.09 -11.51 6.86
N THR A 57 8.82 -11.73 7.95
CA THR A 57 9.80 -12.82 8.08
C THR A 57 9.12 -14.18 7.93
N LEU A 58 7.98 -14.39 8.58
CA LEU A 58 7.21 -15.62 8.47
C LEU A 58 6.74 -15.87 7.02
N ILE A 59 6.18 -14.85 6.36
CA ILE A 59 5.73 -14.95 4.96
C ILE A 59 6.90 -15.33 4.04
N ARG A 60 8.04 -14.65 4.20
CA ARG A 60 9.25 -14.94 3.40
C ARG A 60 9.76 -16.37 3.63
N SER A 61 9.76 -16.82 4.88
CA SER A 61 10.16 -18.19 5.26
C SER A 61 9.23 -19.23 4.64
N MET A 62 7.91 -19.07 4.77
CA MET A 62 6.92 -19.98 4.17
C MET A 62 6.98 -20.01 2.65
N ALA A 63 7.30 -18.89 2.02
CA ALA A 63 7.49 -18.80 0.58
C ALA A 63 8.84 -19.37 0.11
N SER A 64 9.79 -19.65 1.01
CA SER A 64 11.17 -20.04 0.64
C SER A 64 11.83 -19.05 -0.32
N GLY A 65 11.54 -17.75 -0.17
CA GLY A 65 12.06 -16.68 -1.04
C GLY A 65 11.37 -16.52 -2.41
N ASP A 66 10.38 -17.36 -2.73
CA ASP A 66 9.59 -17.31 -3.96
C ASP A 66 8.70 -16.06 -3.99
N GLN A 67 8.93 -15.17 -4.96
CA GLN A 67 8.24 -13.87 -5.04
C GLN A 67 6.74 -14.02 -5.34
N ASP A 68 6.34 -15.02 -6.13
CA ASP A 68 4.93 -15.24 -6.46
C ASP A 68 4.15 -15.72 -5.24
N LYS A 69 4.77 -16.58 -4.42
CA LYS A 69 4.17 -17.03 -3.15
C LYS A 69 4.09 -15.89 -2.14
N ILE A 70 5.11 -15.03 -2.06
CA ILE A 70 5.08 -13.83 -1.20
C ILE A 70 3.95 -12.91 -1.65
N SER A 71 3.86 -12.61 -2.95
CA SER A 71 2.82 -11.76 -3.53
C SER A 71 1.43 -12.33 -3.24
N ARG A 72 1.22 -13.63 -3.46
CA ARG A 72 -0.06 -14.30 -3.15
C ARG A 72 -0.42 -14.23 -1.67
N ALA A 73 0.54 -14.50 -0.78
CA ALA A 73 0.33 -14.45 0.66
C ALA A 73 -0.03 -13.04 1.13
N LEU A 74 0.61 -12.01 0.57
CA LEU A 74 0.30 -10.61 0.86
C LEU A 74 -1.06 -10.21 0.28
N SER A 75 -1.39 -10.60 -0.95
CA SER A 75 -2.71 -10.33 -1.57
C SER A 75 -3.88 -10.90 -0.76
N ALA A 76 -3.69 -12.04 -0.09
CA ALA A 76 -4.69 -12.61 0.81
C ALA A 76 -5.08 -11.64 1.95
N TYR A 77 -4.17 -10.77 2.42
CA TYR A 77 -4.52 -9.73 3.41
C TYR A 77 -5.49 -8.70 2.86
N LEU A 78 -5.30 -8.29 1.60
CA LEU A 78 -6.20 -7.36 0.93
C LEU A 78 -7.58 -7.99 0.71
N GLU A 79 -7.63 -9.28 0.34
CA GLU A 79 -8.89 -10.03 0.21
C GLU A 79 -9.62 -10.17 1.56
N CYS A 80 -8.89 -10.49 2.63
CA CYS A 80 -9.45 -10.55 3.98
C CYS A 80 -9.99 -9.20 4.44
N ASP A 81 -9.25 -8.12 4.19
CA ASP A 81 -9.68 -6.76 4.51
C ASP A 81 -10.95 -6.40 3.74
N ARG A 82 -10.94 -6.60 2.41
CA ARG A 82 -12.11 -6.42 1.55
C ARG A 82 -13.30 -7.21 2.09
N THR A 83 -13.15 -8.48 2.42
CA THR A 83 -14.26 -9.29 2.96
C THR A 83 -14.78 -8.76 4.29
N LYS A 84 -13.89 -8.26 5.15
CA LYS A 84 -14.22 -7.78 6.49
C LYS A 84 -14.89 -6.40 6.49
N TYR A 85 -14.58 -5.55 5.50
CA TYR A 85 -15.02 -4.16 5.45
C TYR A 85 -15.84 -3.80 4.18
N SER A 86 -16.08 -4.75 3.26
CA SER A 86 -16.80 -4.58 1.97
C SER A 86 -18.26 -4.15 2.11
N ALA A 87 -18.90 -4.36 3.25
CA ALA A 87 -20.28 -3.92 3.47
C ALA A 87 -20.45 -2.38 3.47
N ARG A 88 -19.35 -1.61 3.44
CA ARG A 88 -19.37 -0.16 3.65
C ARG A 88 -18.64 0.67 2.60
N SER A 89 -18.01 0.04 1.62
CA SER A 89 -17.16 0.69 0.63
C SER A 89 -17.80 0.54 -0.75
N GLU A 90 -17.95 1.64 -1.49
CA GLU A 90 -18.37 1.59 -2.89
C GLU A 90 -17.36 0.74 -3.69
N ALA A 91 -17.78 0.16 -4.81
CA ALA A 91 -16.90 -0.67 -5.62
C ALA A 91 -15.78 0.19 -6.24
N TYR A 92 -14.65 0.34 -5.54
CA TYR A 92 -13.48 1.04 -6.05
C TYR A 92 -12.58 0.11 -6.85
N THR A 93 -12.24 0.51 -8.08
CA THR A 93 -11.22 -0.18 -8.88
C THR A 93 -9.86 0.43 -8.54
N ILE A 94 -9.01 -0.35 -7.89
CA ILE A 94 -7.65 0.07 -7.52
C ILE A 94 -6.73 -0.35 -8.67
N PRO A 95 -5.99 0.58 -9.29
CA PRO A 95 -5.10 0.25 -10.40
C PRO A 95 -3.94 -0.65 -9.94
N GLU A 96 -3.56 -1.59 -10.80
CA GLU A 96 -2.41 -2.48 -10.56
C GLU A 96 -1.07 -1.76 -10.75
N LEU A 97 -1.01 -0.79 -11.66
CA LEU A 97 0.16 0.01 -11.99
C LEU A 97 -0.10 1.48 -11.64
N GLY A 98 0.96 2.18 -11.23
CA GLY A 98 0.92 3.62 -11.02
C GLY A 98 0.89 4.37 -12.35
N ASP A 99 0.80 5.70 -12.27
CA ASP A 99 1.07 6.51 -13.46
C ASP A 99 2.54 6.37 -13.91
N ALA A 100 2.86 6.91 -15.09
CA ALA A 100 4.20 6.80 -15.66
C ALA A 100 5.30 7.31 -14.73
N TRP A 101 5.02 8.34 -13.92
CA TRP A 101 5.99 8.88 -12.97
C TRP A 101 6.20 7.93 -11.79
N GLN A 102 5.13 7.37 -11.24
CA GLN A 102 5.23 6.37 -10.16
C GLN A 102 5.91 5.10 -10.63
N GLN A 103 5.63 4.65 -11.86
CA GLN A 103 6.30 3.48 -12.43
C GLN A 103 7.80 3.72 -12.58
N ASP A 104 8.22 4.91 -13.03
CA ASP A 104 9.64 5.30 -13.08
C ASP A 104 10.29 5.26 -11.69
N VAL A 105 9.61 5.77 -10.66
CA VAL A 105 10.10 5.73 -9.28
C VAL A 105 10.22 4.28 -8.78
N ASP A 106 9.21 3.45 -9.01
CA ASP A 106 9.21 2.05 -8.63
C ASP A 106 10.35 1.28 -9.33
N ASP A 107 10.58 1.54 -10.63
CA ASP A 107 11.65 0.91 -11.41
C ASP A 107 13.05 1.31 -10.91
N VAL A 108 13.24 2.55 -10.45
CA VAL A 108 14.49 3.00 -9.81
C VAL A 108 14.73 2.27 -8.49
N ILE A 109 13.69 2.12 -7.66
CA ILE A 109 13.77 1.46 -6.36
C ILE A 109 14.06 -0.04 -6.53
N ASP A 110 13.44 -0.67 -7.51
CA ASP A 110 13.64 -2.08 -7.84
C ASP A 110 14.98 -2.33 -8.58
N GLY A 111 15.73 -1.27 -8.89
CA GLY A 111 17.02 -1.33 -9.59
C GLY A 111 16.89 -1.79 -11.05
N LEU A 112 15.70 -1.64 -11.63
CA LEU A 112 15.35 -2.03 -12.98
C LEU A 112 15.64 -0.91 -14.00
N SER A 113 15.78 0.33 -13.55
CA SER A 113 16.14 1.47 -14.39
C SER A 113 17.60 1.91 -14.19
N SER A 114 18.30 2.18 -15.30
CA SER A 114 19.68 2.68 -15.31
C SER A 114 19.76 4.22 -15.37
N GLN A 115 18.63 4.93 -15.27
CA GLN A 115 18.56 6.37 -15.52
C GLN A 115 17.76 7.08 -14.42
N PRO A 116 18.24 8.22 -13.89
CA PRO A 116 17.52 8.97 -12.86
C PRO A 116 16.19 9.52 -13.40
N PRO A 117 15.14 9.59 -12.57
CA PRO A 117 13.79 9.94 -13.01
C PRO A 117 13.76 11.37 -13.55
N ALA A 118 13.12 11.55 -14.71
CA ALA A 118 12.86 12.89 -15.25
C ALA A 118 11.96 13.66 -14.27
N SER A 119 12.38 14.88 -13.92
CA SER A 119 11.67 15.70 -12.94
C SER A 119 10.20 15.89 -13.35
N PRO A 120 9.25 15.78 -12.42
CA PRO A 120 7.84 16.02 -12.72
C PRO A 120 7.67 17.46 -13.22
N PRO A 121 6.73 17.73 -14.14
CA PRO A 121 6.47 19.09 -14.61
C PRO A 121 6.01 19.94 -13.41
N MET A 122 6.87 20.83 -12.92
CA MET A 122 6.48 21.91 -12.02
C MET A 122 5.47 22.79 -12.76
N SER A 123 4.19 22.56 -12.53
CA SER A 123 3.13 23.50 -12.92
C SER A 123 3.23 24.70 -11.97
N ILE A 124 4.12 25.64 -12.31
CA ILE A 124 4.13 26.97 -11.68
C ILE A 124 2.94 27.71 -12.29
N ALA A 125 1.79 27.65 -11.61
CA ALA A 125 0.67 28.51 -11.90
C ALA A 125 1.13 29.96 -11.70
N ALA A 126 1.18 30.72 -12.80
CA ALA A 126 1.48 32.13 -12.80
C ALA A 126 0.41 32.89 -12.02
N SER A 127 0.85 33.67 -11.04
CA SER A 127 0.04 34.69 -10.37
C SER A 127 -0.42 35.74 -11.38
N THR A 128 -1.69 36.11 -11.33
CA THR A 128 -2.20 37.39 -11.85
C THR A 128 -2.98 38.08 -10.75
#